data_AF-A0A818YPL1-F1
#
_entry.id   AF-A0A818YPL1-F1
#
_cell.length_a   1.000
_cell.length_b   1.000
_cell.length_c   1.000
_cell.angle_alpha   90.00
_cell.angle_beta   90.00
_cell.angle_gamma   90.00
#
_symmetry.space_group_name_H-M   'P 1'
#
loop_
_entity.id
_entity.type
_entity.pdbx_description
1 polymer ?
#
loop_
_entity_poly.entity_id
_entity_poly.type
_entity_poly.pdbx_seq_one_letter_code
_entity_poly.pdbx_strand_id
1 'polypeptide(L)'
;MSEPSFSSARRQSLFAKYRHFLATPFFFGFSAHVLSPTSFPRLIGSRLDLPLTDALWFGSHAGITMYLYTSKHLQSTNPFERLLYSIYGSTMFNFGTVLVMTLIRSIFPDKEALRLGIGLSISGGLLCIGQRYIHYIDEIFDAIRFRTIK
;
A
#
# COMPACT_ATOMS: atom_id res chain seq x y z
N MET A 1 -39.33 5.16 -10.20
CA MET A 1 -38.15 6.01 -10.43
C MET A 1 -37.82 6.66 -9.09
N SER A 2 -37.03 5.96 -8.27
CA SER A 2 -36.71 6.35 -6.88
C SER A 2 -35.40 7.13 -6.86
N GLU A 3 -35.42 8.33 -6.29
CA GLU A 3 -34.24 9.17 -6.11
C GLU A 3 -33.14 8.45 -5.31
N PRO A 4 -31.87 8.51 -5.71
CA PRO A 4 -30.77 7.99 -4.91
C PRO A 4 -30.55 8.90 -3.70
N SER A 5 -30.78 8.38 -2.49
CA SER A 5 -30.62 9.14 -1.25
C SER A 5 -29.18 9.62 -1.06
N PHE A 6 -29.01 10.93 -0.90
CA PHE A 6 -27.76 11.66 -0.70
C PHE A 6 -26.88 11.13 0.45
N SER A 7 -27.46 10.35 1.38
CA SER A 7 -26.74 9.75 2.51
C SER A 7 -25.85 8.55 2.11
N SER A 8 -26.22 7.82 1.05
CA SER A 8 -25.47 6.65 0.56
C SER A 8 -24.15 7.06 -0.13
N ALA A 9 -24.18 8.13 -0.92
CA ALA A 9 -23.01 8.69 -1.60
C ALA A 9 -21.96 9.26 -0.61
N ARG A 10 -22.42 9.93 0.47
CA ARG A 10 -21.52 10.44 1.51
C ARG A 10 -20.85 9.32 2.31
N ARG A 11 -21.58 8.24 2.64
CA ARG A 11 -20.99 7.05 3.30
C ARG A 11 -19.95 6.38 2.41
N GLN A 12 -20.21 6.22 1.11
CA GLN A 12 -19.22 5.66 0.18
C GLN A 12 -17.95 6.52 0.08
N SER A 13 -18.07 7.85 0.09
CA SER A 13 -16.91 8.75 0.11
C SER A 13 -16.09 8.65 1.40
N LEU A 14 -16.76 8.45 2.55
CA LEU A 14 -16.12 8.27 3.86
C LEU A 14 -15.43 6.91 3.99
N PHE A 15 -16.06 5.83 3.53
CA PHE A 15 -15.45 4.49 3.47
C PHE A 15 -14.28 4.44 2.49
N ALA A 16 -14.36 5.14 1.35
CA ALA A 16 -13.23 5.31 0.44
C ALA A 16 -12.06 6.06 1.10
N LYS A 17 -12.34 7.11 1.89
CA LYS A 17 -11.34 7.85 2.67
C LYS A 17 -10.73 7.02 3.80
N TYR A 18 -11.54 6.22 4.51
CA TYR A 18 -11.08 5.35 5.61
C TYR A 18 -10.21 4.18 5.12
N ARG A 19 -10.54 3.63 3.95
CA ARG A 19 -9.77 2.57 3.28
C ARG A 19 -8.34 3.00 2.92
N HIS A 20 -8.10 4.30 2.74
CA HIS A 20 -6.80 4.84 2.34
C HIS A 20 -5.88 5.17 3.53
N PHE A 21 -6.39 5.18 4.76
CA PHE A 21 -5.62 5.58 5.95
C PHE A 21 -5.01 4.42 6.73
N LEU A 22 -5.47 3.18 6.53
CA LEU A 22 -5.02 2.04 7.34
C LEU A 22 -3.61 1.54 6.99
N ALA A 23 -3.22 1.56 5.71
CA ALA A 23 -1.93 1.00 5.26
C ALA A 23 -0.76 1.99 5.40
N THR A 24 -1.05 3.29 5.31
CA THR A 24 -0.05 4.37 5.24
C THR A 24 0.89 4.45 6.45
N PRO A 25 0.44 4.38 7.72
CA PRO A 25 1.34 4.49 8.86
C PRO A 25 2.29 3.28 9.00
N PHE A 26 1.82 2.07 8.69
CA PHE A 26 2.64 0.85 8.72
C PHE A 26 3.71 0.86 7.62
N PHE A 27 3.35 1.31 6.42
CA PHE A 27 4.28 1.40 5.29
C PHE A 27 5.40 2.43 5.55
N PHE A 28 5.03 3.58 6.13
CA PHE A 28 5.99 4.63 6.45
C PHE A 28 6.96 4.21 7.55
N GLY A 29 6.46 3.51 8.59
CA GLY A 29 7.29 2.94 9.65
C GLY A 29 8.27 1.89 9.15
N PHE A 30 7.83 0.99 8.27
CA PHE A 30 8.71 0.00 7.63
C PHE A 30 9.81 0.67 6.78
N SER A 31 9.44 1.65 5.97
CA SER A 31 10.40 2.36 5.11
C SER A 31 11.46 3.10 5.92
N ALA A 32 11.10 3.69 7.07
CA ALA A 32 12.06 4.34 7.96
C ALA A 32 13.08 3.34 8.55
N HIS A 33 12.62 2.16 8.98
CA HIS A 33 13.51 1.11 9.49
C HIS A 33 14.52 0.64 8.44
N VAL A 34 14.05 0.36 7.22
CA VAL A 34 14.91 -0.07 6.11
C VAL A 34 15.93 0.99 5.70
N LEU A 35 15.69 2.28 5.93
CA LEU A 35 16.59 3.35 5.49
C LEU A 35 17.62 3.77 6.56
N SER A 36 17.33 3.54 7.85
CA SER A 36 18.23 3.84 8.97
C SER A 36 18.36 2.67 9.96
N PRO A 37 19.19 1.65 9.66
CA PRO A 37 19.37 0.50 10.54
C PRO A 37 20.07 0.86 11.87
N THR A 38 20.78 2.00 11.93
CA THR A 38 21.57 2.47 13.09
C THR A 38 20.85 3.47 13.98
N SER A 39 19.82 4.17 13.46
CA SER A 39 19.09 5.22 14.17
C SER A 39 17.74 4.76 14.72
N PHE A 40 17.12 3.74 14.12
CA PHE A 40 15.89 3.11 14.62
C PHE A 40 16.05 2.46 16.01
N PRO A 41 17.17 1.75 16.30
CA PRO A 41 17.46 1.19 17.64
C PRO A 41 17.58 2.24 18.74
N ARG A 42 17.98 3.47 18.38
CA ARG A 42 18.17 4.57 19.33
C ARG A 42 16.86 5.28 19.68
N LEU A 43 15.86 5.21 18.81
CA LEU A 43 14.55 5.84 19.01
C LEU A 43 13.54 4.92 19.71
N ILE A 44 13.62 3.60 19.45
CA ILE A 44 12.64 2.60 19.90
C ILE A 44 13.22 1.58 20.91
N GLY A 45 14.55 1.51 21.02
CA GLY A 45 15.26 0.62 21.94
C GLY A 45 15.66 -0.70 21.28
N SER A 46 16.95 -1.03 21.40
CA SER A 46 17.65 -2.13 20.71
C SER A 46 17.09 -3.55 20.89
N ARG A 47 16.10 -3.75 21.77
CA ARG A 47 15.44 -5.04 22.02
C ARG A 47 14.14 -5.22 21.23
N LEU A 48 13.57 -4.13 20.70
CA LEU A 48 12.30 -4.13 19.97
C LEU A 48 12.47 -4.07 18.44
N ASP A 49 13.69 -3.85 17.94
CA ASP A 49 13.94 -3.63 16.51
C ASP A 49 13.60 -4.83 15.62
N LEU A 50 13.88 -6.05 16.08
CA LEU A 50 13.60 -7.28 15.34
C LEU A 50 12.09 -7.59 15.24
N PRO A 51 11.34 -7.74 16.36
CA PRO A 51 9.93 -8.08 16.28
C PRO A 51 9.07 -6.97 15.66
N LEU A 52 9.49 -5.71 15.78
CA LEU A 52 8.73 -4.58 15.23
C LEU A 52 8.87 -4.47 13.70
N THR A 53 10.05 -4.79 13.15
CA THR A 53 10.29 -4.75 11.69
C THR A 53 9.53 -5.84 10.97
N ASP A 54 9.56 -7.05 11.52
CA ASP A 54 8.78 -8.17 10.99
C ASP A 54 7.29 -7.87 11.11
N ALA A 55 6.82 -7.32 12.24
CA ALA A 55 5.43 -6.90 12.40
C ALA A 55 5.02 -5.78 11.43
N LEU A 56 5.90 -4.80 11.17
CA LEU A 56 5.68 -3.73 10.20
C LEU A 56 5.61 -4.27 8.76
N TRP A 57 6.47 -5.23 8.43
CA TRP A 57 6.47 -5.89 7.13
C TRP A 57 5.20 -6.72 6.93
N PHE A 58 4.84 -7.58 7.88
CA PHE A 58 3.59 -8.33 7.86
C PHE A 58 2.36 -7.40 7.85
N GLY A 59 2.40 -6.31 8.61
CA GLY A 59 1.35 -5.29 8.63
C GLY A 59 1.19 -4.59 7.28
N SER A 60 2.29 -4.27 6.61
CA SER A 60 2.29 -3.75 5.24
C SER A 60 1.66 -4.74 4.26
N HIS A 61 2.09 -6.01 4.33
CA HIS A 61 1.52 -7.08 3.51
C HIS A 61 0.02 -7.23 3.73
N ALA A 62 -0.42 -7.25 4.99
CA ALA A 62 -1.83 -7.36 5.35
C ALA A 62 -2.65 -6.15 4.85
N GLY A 63 -2.12 -4.92 5.04
CA GLY A 63 -2.79 -3.69 4.62
C GLY A 63 -2.98 -3.61 3.11
N ILE A 64 -1.94 -3.92 2.33
CA ILE A 64 -2.01 -3.89 0.86
C ILE A 64 -2.87 -5.05 0.33
N THR A 65 -2.77 -6.24 0.93
CA THR A 65 -3.63 -7.38 0.56
C THR A 65 -5.10 -7.04 0.79
N MET A 66 -5.44 -6.47 1.96
CA MET A 66 -6.79 -6.02 2.29
C MET A 66 -7.28 -4.96 1.28
N TYR A 67 -6.42 -4.00 0.93
CA TYR A 67 -6.75 -2.98 -0.07
C TYR A 67 -7.08 -3.61 -1.42
N LEU A 68 -6.18 -4.46 -1.95
CA LEU A 68 -6.36 -5.15 -3.23
C LEU A 68 -7.60 -6.06 -3.23
N TYR A 69 -7.82 -6.80 -2.14
CA TYR A 69 -8.97 -7.71 -2.00
C TYR A 69 -10.32 -7.00 -2.10
N THR A 70 -10.37 -5.72 -1.70
CA THR A 70 -11.59 -4.89 -1.80
C THR A 70 -11.77 -4.19 -3.14
N SER A 71 -10.80 -4.29 -4.06
CA SER A 71 -10.82 -3.61 -5.36
C SER A 71 -11.92 -4.17 -6.26
N LYS A 72 -12.58 -3.31 -7.04
CA LYS A 72 -13.78 -3.70 -7.80
C LYS A 72 -13.46 -4.74 -8.88
N HIS A 73 -12.34 -4.59 -9.57
CA HIS A 73 -11.89 -5.52 -10.62
C HIS A 73 -11.64 -6.95 -10.12
N LEU A 74 -11.39 -7.12 -8.82
CA LEU A 74 -11.16 -8.41 -8.18
C LEU A 74 -12.43 -9.00 -7.52
N GLN A 75 -13.53 -8.25 -7.45
CA GLN A 75 -14.78 -8.74 -6.85
C GLN A 75 -15.55 -9.71 -7.75
N SER A 76 -15.29 -9.72 -9.06
CA SER A 76 -15.91 -10.67 -9.99
C SER A 76 -15.28 -12.06 -9.98
N THR A 77 -14.11 -12.22 -9.37
CA THR A 77 -13.38 -13.49 -9.24
C THR A 77 -13.79 -14.30 -8.01
N ASN A 78 -13.54 -15.61 -8.04
CA ASN A 78 -13.79 -16.51 -6.91
C ASN A 78 -13.05 -16.00 -5.65
N PRO A 79 -13.67 -16.03 -4.44
CA PRO A 79 -13.04 -15.62 -3.19
C PRO A 79 -11.61 -16.14 -2.95
N PHE A 80 -11.31 -17.38 -3.36
CA PHE A 80 -9.98 -17.97 -3.20
C PHE A 80 -8.95 -17.35 -4.16
N GLU A 81 -9.28 -17.25 -5.45
CA GLU A 81 -8.43 -16.60 -6.46
C GLU A 81 -8.24 -15.11 -6.14
N ARG A 82 -9.29 -14.44 -5.68
CA ARG A 82 -9.25 -13.05 -5.21
C ARG A 82 -8.21 -12.88 -4.11
N LEU A 83 -8.17 -13.80 -3.14
CA LEU A 83 -7.18 -13.77 -2.08
C LEU A 83 -5.76 -13.97 -2.63
N LEU A 84 -5.56 -14.97 -3.49
CA LEU A 84 -4.26 -15.26 -4.10
C LEU A 84 -3.71 -14.08 -4.91
N TYR A 85 -4.54 -13.46 -5.75
CA TYR A 85 -4.14 -12.28 -6.53
C TYR A 85 -3.81 -11.08 -5.65
N SER A 86 -4.56 -10.90 -4.56
CA SER A 86 -4.29 -9.83 -3.60
C SER A 86 -2.98 -10.04 -2.85
N ILE A 87 -2.70 -11.28 -2.42
CA ILE A 87 -1.43 -11.65 -1.77
C ILE A 87 -0.26 -11.46 -2.75
N TYR A 88 -0.42 -11.90 -4.00
CA TYR A 88 0.58 -11.75 -5.04
C TYR A 88 0.91 -10.28 -5.30
N GLY A 89 -0.10 -9.43 -5.51
CA GLY A 89 0.09 -8.01 -5.74
C GLY A 89 0.72 -7.30 -4.54
N SER A 90 0.32 -7.66 -3.32
CA SER A 90 0.94 -7.16 -2.09
C SER A 90 2.42 -7.55 -2.00
N THR A 91 2.76 -8.79 -2.35
CA THR A 91 4.13 -9.30 -2.32
C THR A 91 5.01 -8.61 -3.36
N MET A 92 4.51 -8.46 -4.59
CA MET A 92 5.21 -7.71 -5.63
C MET A 92 5.50 -6.26 -5.22
N PHE A 93 4.52 -5.58 -4.61
CA PHE A 93 4.68 -4.19 -4.21
C PHE A 93 5.70 -4.02 -3.07
N ASN A 94 5.60 -4.86 -2.03
CA ASN A 94 6.53 -4.82 -0.90
C ASN A 94 7.96 -5.16 -1.32
N PHE A 95 8.16 -6.23 -2.09
CA PHE A 95 9.50 -6.59 -2.59
C PHE A 95 10.05 -5.56 -3.58
N GLY A 96 9.21 -5.01 -4.46
CA GLY A 96 9.61 -3.93 -5.35
C GLY A 96 10.10 -2.70 -4.58
N THR A 97 9.40 -2.33 -3.51
CA THR A 97 9.80 -1.21 -2.64
C THR A 97 11.15 -1.48 -1.98
N VAL A 98 11.36 -2.68 -1.41
CA VAL A 98 12.66 -3.03 -0.80
C VAL A 98 13.80 -3.01 -1.80
N LEU A 99 13.57 -3.46 -3.03
CA LEU A 99 14.58 -3.42 -4.09
C LEU A 99 14.98 -1.96 -4.39
N VAL A 100 14.00 -1.05 -4.51
CA VAL A 100 14.28 0.38 -4.69
C VAL A 100 15.02 0.97 -3.48
N MET A 101 14.61 0.65 -2.25
CA MET A 101 15.32 1.13 -1.05
C MET A 101 16.76 0.63 -0.99
N THR A 102 17.01 -0.61 -1.42
CA THR A 102 18.34 -1.21 -1.47
C THR A 102 19.21 -0.51 -2.52
N LEU A 103 18.65 -0.17 -3.67
CA LEU A 103 19.34 0.63 -4.69
C LEU A 103 19.71 2.02 -4.17
N ILE A 104 18.80 2.71 -3.47
CA ILE A 104 19.09 4.02 -2.86
C ILE A 104 20.22 3.89 -1.83
N ARG A 105 20.21 2.82 -1.01
CA ARG A 105 21.29 2.51 -0.06
C ARG A 105 22.63 2.31 -0.76
N SER A 106 22.62 1.65 -1.92
CA SER A 106 23.85 1.44 -2.72
C SER A 106 24.36 2.72 -3.39
N ILE A 107 23.47 3.64 -3.78
CA ILE A 107 23.86 4.90 -4.45
C ILE A 107 24.38 5.93 -3.43
N PHE A 108 23.79 5.96 -2.23
CA PHE A 108 24.12 6.92 -1.17
C PHE A 108 24.61 6.21 0.12
N PRO A 109 25.82 5.63 0.13
CA PRO A 109 26.34 4.91 1.29
C PRO A 109 26.60 5.82 2.50
N ASP A 110 27.16 7.02 2.28
CA ASP A 110 27.71 7.87 3.37
C ASP A 110 26.76 8.98 3.87
N LYS A 111 25.61 9.19 3.20
CA LYS A 111 24.68 10.29 3.52
C LYS A 111 23.35 9.79 4.04
N GLU A 112 23.30 9.44 5.33
CA GLU A 112 22.10 8.85 5.99
C GLU A 112 20.86 9.76 5.89
N ALA A 113 21.00 11.07 6.16
CA ALA A 113 19.87 11.99 6.11
C ALA A 113 19.27 12.15 4.70
N LEU A 114 20.13 12.20 3.67
CA LEU A 114 19.71 12.27 2.27
C LEU A 114 18.99 10.97 1.86
N ARG A 115 19.55 9.82 2.25
CA ARG A 115 18.98 8.50 1.99
C ARG A 115 17.59 8.35 2.59
N LEU A 116 17.40 8.78 3.85
CA LEU A 116 16.10 8.78 4.50
C LEU A 116 15.09 9.68 3.77
N GLY A 117 15.47 10.91 3.45
CA GLY A 117 14.58 11.85 2.75
C GLY A 117 14.14 11.32 1.39
N ILE A 118 15.07 10.81 0.59
CA ILE A 118 14.80 10.25 -0.74
C ILE A 118 13.96 8.98 -0.62
N GLY A 119 14.34 8.04 0.26
CA GLY A 119 13.63 6.78 0.40
C GLY A 119 12.19 6.96 0.92
N LEU A 120 11.95 7.85 1.89
CA LEU A 120 10.60 8.17 2.34
C LEU A 120 9.76 8.82 1.24
N SER A 121 10.37 9.73 0.46
CA SER A 121 9.69 10.38 -0.67
C SER A 121 9.30 9.37 -1.75
N ILE A 122 10.21 8.44 -2.07
CA ILE A 122 9.98 7.38 -3.05
C ILE A 122 8.92 6.39 -2.56
N SER A 123 8.95 5.99 -1.29
CA SER A 123 7.92 5.13 -0.70
C SER A 123 6.53 5.77 -0.78
N GLY A 124 6.41 7.06 -0.45
CA GLY A 124 5.16 7.81 -0.61
C GLY A 124 4.72 7.90 -2.07
N GLY A 125 5.66 8.14 -2.99
CA GLY A 125 5.43 8.16 -4.43
C GLY A 125 4.91 6.83 -4.97
N LEU A 126 5.56 5.72 -4.63
CA LEU A 126 5.15 4.37 -5.03
C LEU A 126 3.75 4.04 -4.54
N LEU A 127 3.43 4.39 -3.29
CA LEU A 127 2.10 4.17 -2.73
C LEU A 127 1.03 4.98 -3.47
N CYS A 128 1.30 6.26 -3.75
CA CYS A 128 0.39 7.11 -4.49
C CYS A 128 0.16 6.62 -5.92
N ILE A 129 1.23 6.25 -6.63
CA ILE A 129 1.15 5.71 -7.99
C ILE A 129 0.39 4.37 -7.99
N GLY A 130 0.68 3.47 -7.05
CA GLY A 130 0.00 2.19 -6.90
C GLY A 130 -1.50 2.37 -6.68
N GLN A 131 -1.91 3.30 -5.81
CA GLN A 131 -3.32 3.62 -5.59
C GLN A 131 -4.00 4.16 -6.86
N ARG A 132 -3.35 5.09 -7.57
CA ARG A 132 -3.87 5.65 -8.83
C ARG A 132 -4.00 4.57 -9.91
N TYR A 133 -3.04 3.65 -9.98
CA TYR A 133 -3.05 2.55 -10.92
C TYR A 133 -4.23 1.59 -10.67
N ILE A 134 -4.44 1.18 -9.43
CA ILE A 134 -5.59 0.33 -9.07
C ILE A 134 -6.91 1.05 -9.33
N HIS A 135 -6.99 2.35 -9.03
CA HIS A 135 -8.19 3.13 -9.30
C HIS A 135 -8.51 3.20 -10.80
N TYR A 136 -7.48 3.43 -11.64
CA TYR A 136 -7.61 3.44 -13.10
C TYR A 136 -8.11 2.09 -13.65
N ILE A 137 -7.60 0.97 -13.12
CA ILE A 137 -8.10 -0.37 -13.49
C ILE A 137 -9.56 -0.54 -13.10
N ASP A 138 -9.94 -0.13 -11.89
CA ASP A 138 -11.32 -0.20 -11.41
C ASP A 138 -12.26 0.64 -12.30
N GLU A 139 -11.84 1.82 -12.76
CA GLU A 139 -12.61 2.66 -13.68
C GLU A 139 -12.80 1.99 -15.06
N ILE A 140 -11.74 1.39 -15.61
CA ILE A 140 -11.83 0.63 -16.86
C ILE A 140 -12.79 -0.54 -16.72
N PHE A 141 -12.67 -1.29 -15.62
CA PHE A 141 -13.52 -2.45 -15.35
C PHE A 141 -15.00 -2.06 -15.28
N ASP A 142 -15.33 -0.97 -14.58
CA ASP A 142 -16.67 -0.43 -14.53
C ASP A 142 -17.16 -0.02 -15.94
N ALA A 143 -16.33 0.68 -16.73
CA ALA A 143 -16.67 1.12 -18.09
C ALA A 143 -16.96 -0.06 -19.04
N ILE A 144 -16.19 -1.15 -18.95
CA ILE A 144 -16.41 -2.37 -19.74
C ILE A 144 -17.73 -3.02 -19.32
N ARG A 145 -17.97 -3.15 -18.01
CA ARG A 145 -19.20 -3.77 -17.48
C ARG A 145 -20.46 -3.05 -17.95
N PHE A 146 -20.45 -1.73 -18.05
CA PHE A 146 -21.58 -0.96 -18.58
C PHE A 146 -21.83 -1.18 -20.09
N ARG A 147 -20.80 -1.50 -20.88
CA ARG A 147 -20.98 -1.80 -22.31
C ARG A 147 -21.58 -3.18 -22.56
N THR A 148 -21.31 -4.17 -21.71
CA THR A 148 -21.81 -5.54 -21.89
C THR A 148 -23.27 -5.74 -21.49
N ILE A 149 -23.83 -4.83 -20.67
CA ILE A 149 -25.22 -4.91 -20.19
C ILE A 149 -26.20 -4.17 -21.13
N LYS A 150 -25.70 -3.44 -22.12
CA LYS A 150 -26.48 -2.68 -23.10
C LYS A 150 -26.60 -3.44 -24.42
#